data_AF-A0A7W1HQ81-F1
#
_entry.id   AF-A0A7W1HQ81-F1
#
_cell.length_a   1.000
_cell.length_b   1.000
_cell.length_c   1.000
_cell.angle_alpha   90.00
_cell.angle_beta   90.00
_cell.angle_gamma   90.00
#
_symmetry.space_group_name_H-M   'P 1'
#
loop_
_entity.id
_entity.type
_entity.pdbx_description
1 polymer ?
#
loop_
_entity_poly.entity_id
_entity_poly.type
_entity_poly.pdbx_seq_one_letter_code
_entity_poly.pdbx_strand_id
1 'polypeptide(L)' 'MMIHHDPTERIEAMVMFRIISRHDWDTLQSWHRACPGSTVEHLYRGLYILTLPAGGVCEEAA' A
#
# COMPACT_ATOMS: atom_id res chain seq x y z
N MET A 1 -13.48 4.29 22.35
CA MET A 1 -12.12 3.93 21.89
C MET A 1 -11.63 5.11 21.06
N MET A 2 -10.80 5.96 21.65
CA MET A 2 -10.25 7.13 20.97
C MET A 2 -9.10 6.66 20.07
N ILE A 3 -9.25 6.85 18.76
CA ILE A 3 -8.15 6.64 17.81
C ILE A 3 -7.21 7.82 18.03
N HIS A 4 -6.09 7.58 18.71
CA HIS A 4 -4.98 8.53 18.75
C HIS A 4 -4.36 8.54 17.35
N HIS A 5 -4.85 9.44 16.49
CA HIS A 5 -4.14 9.76 15.25
C HIS A 5 -2.93 10.61 15.64
N ASP A 6 -1.75 10.00 15.64
CA ASP A 6 -0.48 10.73 15.69
C ASP A 6 -0.38 11.54 14.38
N PRO A 7 -0.27 12.88 14.44
CA PRO A 7 -0.21 13.73 13.24
C PRO A 7 1.13 13.65 12.49
N THR A 8 2.06 12.77 12.91
CA THR A 8 3.42 12.68 12.38
C THR A 8 3.59 11.61 11.28
N GLU A 9 2.64 10.70 11.11
CA GLU A 9 2.64 9.75 9.98
C GLU A 9 1.97 10.40 8.76
N ARG A 10 2.77 11.15 7.99
CA ARG A 10 2.35 11.64 6.67
C ARG A 10 2.25 10.47 5.71
N ILE A 11 1.12 9.76 5.77
CA ILE A 11 0.69 8.87 4.69
C ILE A 11 0.47 9.77 3.47
N GLU A 12 1.32 9.63 2.44
CA GLU A 12 1.23 10.48 1.25
C GLU A 12 0.20 9.94 0.25
N ALA A 13 0.03 8.62 0.19
CA ALA A 13 -1.00 8.00 -0.65
C ALA A 13 -1.42 6.62 -0.12
N MET A 14 -2.70 6.31 -0.36
CA MET A 14 -3.26 4.98 -0.16
C MET A 14 -3.85 4.51 -1.49
N VAL A 15 -3.46 3.30 -1.91
CA VAL A 15 -3.95 2.68 -3.14
C VAL A 15 -4.70 1.41 -2.76
N MET A 16 -5.96 1.32 -3.14
CA MET A 16 -6.79 0.15 -2.89
C MET A 16 -6.70 -0.82 -4.07
N PHE A 17 -6.35 -2.07 -3.79
CA PHE A 17 -6.31 -3.16 -4.74
C PHE A 17 -7.45 -4.14 -4.46
N ARG A 18 -8.13 -4.56 -5.52
CA ARG A 18 -9.04 -5.71 -5.49
C ARG A 18 -8.33 -6.92 -6.10
N ILE A 19 -7.96 -7.86 -5.25
CA ILE A 19 -7.26 -9.09 -5.62
C ILE A 19 -8.30 -10.18 -5.88
N ILE A 20 -8.61 -10.41 -7.15
CA ILE A 20 -9.49 -11.51 -7.60
C ILE A 20 -8.73 -12.58 -8.36
N SER A 21 -7.48 -12.32 -8.72
CA SER A 21 -6.62 -13.20 -9.48
C SER A 21 -5.18 -13.18 -8.94
N ARG A 22 -4.38 -14.16 -9.37
CA ARG A 22 -2.95 -14.19 -9.07
C ARG A 22 -2.21 -12.99 -9.68
N HIS A 23 -2.64 -12.54 -10.86
CA HIS A 23 -2.05 -11.40 -11.53
C HIS A 23 -2.20 -10.11 -10.69
N ASP A 24 -3.40 -9.85 -10.14
CA ASP A 24 -3.64 -8.69 -9.28
C ASP A 24 -2.70 -8.70 -8.05
N TRP A 25 -2.50 -9.88 -7.47
CA TRP A 25 -1.59 -10.06 -6.33
C TRP A 25 -0.16 -9.74 -6.73
N ASP A 26 0.30 -10.25 -7.87
CA ASP A 26 1.64 -9.99 -8.35
C ASP A 26 1.84 -8.50 -8.70
N THR A 27 0.81 -7.80 -9.20
CA THR A 27 0.82 -6.34 -9.39
C THR A 27 1.01 -5.59 -8.07
N LEU A 28 0.20 -5.90 -7.05
CA LEU A 28 0.35 -5.29 -5.72
C LEU A 28 1.74 -5.55 -5.14
N GLN A 29 2.26 -6.76 -5.28
CA GLN A 29 3.59 -7.13 -4.80
C GLN A 29 4.70 -6.40 -5.55
N SER A 30 4.54 -6.20 -6.87
CA SER A 30 5.47 -5.39 -7.67
C SER A 30 5.55 -3.95 -7.14
N TRP A 31 4.40 -3.32 -6.90
CA TRP A 31 4.33 -1.96 -6.37
C TRP A 31 4.92 -1.85 -4.95
N HIS A 32 4.60 -2.81 -4.08
CA HIS A 32 5.14 -2.85 -2.73
C HIS A 32 6.67 -2.96 -2.71
N ARG A 33 7.24 -3.76 -3.61
CA ARG A 33 8.71 -3.89 -3.75
C ARG A 33 9.36 -2.65 -4.35
N ALA A 34 8.69 -2.01 -5.30
CA ALA A 34 9.15 -0.80 -5.97
C ALA A 34 9.17 0.44 -5.06
N CYS A 35 8.36 0.46 -3.99
CA CYS A 35 8.25 1.58 -3.07
C CYS A 35 8.72 1.18 -1.66
N PRO A 36 10.02 1.34 -1.33
CA PRO A 36 10.55 1.04 0.00
C PRO A 36 9.81 1.82 1.09
N GLY A 37 9.47 1.13 2.18
CA GLY A 37 8.70 1.72 3.29
C GLY A 37 7.18 1.75 3.07
N SER A 38 6.69 1.25 1.93
CA SER A 38 5.26 0.98 1.77
C SER A 38 4.80 -0.17 2.67
N THR A 39 3.53 -0.17 3.04
CA THR A 39 2.90 -1.26 3.80
C THR A 39 1.69 -1.80 3.06
N VAL A 40 1.41 -3.10 3.22
CA VAL A 40 0.24 -3.76 2.64
C VAL A 40 -0.67 -4.24 3.77
N GLU A 41 -1.92 -3.83 3.74
CA GLU A 41 -2.94 -4.20 4.70
C GLU A 41 -4.11 -4.90 4.01
N HIS A 42 -4.57 -6.02 4.58
CA HIS A 42 -5.79 -6.68 4.11
C HIS A 42 -7.00 -6.08 4.82
N LEU A 43 -7.94 -5.51 4.05
CA LEU A 43 -9.18 -4.94 4.59
C LEU A 43 -10.26 -6.01 4.71
N TYR A 44 -10.75 -6.51 3.57
CA TYR A 44 -11.92 -7.37 3.51
C TYR A 44 -12.10 -8.00 2.12
N ARG A 45 -12.45 -9.30 2.05
CA ARG A 45 -12.82 -10.02 0.81
C ARG A 45 -11.96 -9.69 -0.41
N GLY A 46 -10.66 -9.87 -0.29
CA GLY A 46 -9.73 -9.63 -1.40
C GLY A 46 -9.45 -8.15 -1.66
N LEU A 47 -9.94 -7.23 -0.84
CA LEU A 47 -9.51 -5.84 -0.84
C LEU A 47 -8.27 -5.68 0.04
N TYR A 48 -7.25 -5.07 -0.53
CA TYR A 48 -6.00 -4.73 0.13
C TYR A 48 -5.71 -3.24 -0.05
N ILE A 49 -5.08 -2.61 0.94
CA ILE A 49 -4.52 -1.27 0.82
C ILE A 49 -3.01 -1.40 0.73
N LEU A 50 -2.42 -0.69 -0.23
CA LEU A 50 -1.01 -0.35 -0.24
C LEU A 50 -0.87 1.10 0.26
N THR A 51 -0.22 1.30 1.39
CA THR A 51 0.09 2.61 1.95
C THR A 51 1.49 3.02 1.53
N LEU A 52 1.65 4.20 0.94
CA LEU A 52 2.93 4.72 0.47
C LEU A 52 3.49 5.77 1.47
N PRO A 53 4.79 5.68 1.82
CA PRO A 53 5.40 6.60 2.77
C PRO A 53 5.65 7.97 2.14
N ALA A 54 5.74 8.99 3.00
CA ALA A 54 6.03 10.34 2.56
C ALA A 54 7.41 10.46 1.89
N GLY A 55 7.49 10.95 0.65
CA GLY A 55 8.73 11.11 -0.11
C GLY A 55 9.33 9.80 -0.61
N GLY A 56 8.58 8.70 -0.59
CA GLY A 56 9.02 7.41 -1.12
C GLY A 56 9.26 7.49 -2.63
N VAL A 57 10.51 7.34 -3.05
CA VAL A 57 10.84 7.17 -4.47
C VAL A 57 10.40 5.76 -4.85
N CYS A 58 9.30 5.67 -5.59
CA CYS A 58 8.94 4.43 -6.26
C CYS A 58 9.82 4.29 -7.50
N GLU A 59 10.68 3.29 -7.53
CA GLU A 59 11.39 2.95 -8.76
C GLU A 59 10.37 2.35 -9.75
N GLU A 60 10.33 2.83 -10.99
CA GLU A 60 9.46 2.24 -12.02
C GLU A 60 9.79 0.75 -12.13
N ALA A 61 8.81 -0.10 -11.83
CA ALA A 61 8.91 -1.53 -12.03
C ALA A 61 8.99 -1.79 -13.54
N ALA A 62 10.22 -2.06 -14.03
CA ALA A 62 10.55 -2.35 -15.42
C ALA A 62 9.93 -3.64 -15.95
#